data_AF-A0A966R225-F1
#
_entry.id   AF-A0A966R225-F1
#
_cell.length_a   1.000
_cell.length_b   1.000
_cell.length_c   1.000
_cell.angle_alpha   90.00
_cell.angle_beta   90.00
_cell.angle_gamma   90.00
#
_symmetry.space_group_name_H-M   'P 1'
#
loop_
_entity.id
_entity.type
_entity.pdbx_description
1 polymer ?
#
loop_
_entity_poly.entity_id
_entity_poly.type
_entity_poly.pdbx_seq_one_letter_code
_entity_poly.pdbx_strand_id
1 'polypeptide(L)'
;MLHKILTRFTAGDTNARASAAAPVQSVAGKTGAVTLAKADVGLSNVDNTSDLEKPISNDAAAAINSKVSLEGDTMTGALIIQTEENKTTTFDGSSIQSIQSGQITSWIEPSRLFVGRHPSLAPEPTGSFEW
;
A
#
# COMPACT_ATOMS: atom_id res chain seq x y z
N MET A 1 63.89 58.40 -24.31
CA MET A 1 62.51 58.92 -24.37
C MET A 1 61.58 57.92 -23.70
N LEU A 2 60.50 58.47 -23.14
CA LEU A 2 59.60 57.92 -22.14
C LEU A 2 58.92 56.59 -22.52
N HIS A 3 58.77 55.72 -21.51
CA HIS A 3 58.16 54.38 -21.53
C HIS A 3 56.74 54.36 -22.12
N LYS A 4 56.43 53.35 -22.95
CA LYS A 4 55.04 53.03 -23.30
C LYS A 4 54.84 51.52 -23.28
N ILE A 5 54.80 50.93 -22.08
CA ILE A 5 54.12 49.65 -21.87
C ILE A 5 52.64 49.94 -22.11
N LEU A 6 52.15 49.50 -23.25
CA LEU A 6 50.75 49.61 -23.60
C LEU A 6 50.15 48.22 -23.49
N THR A 7 49.87 47.83 -22.24
CA THR A 7 49.02 46.67 -21.96
C THR A 7 47.61 47.00 -22.43
N ARG A 8 47.34 46.85 -23.73
CA ARG A 8 45.96 46.93 -24.24
C ARG A 8 45.30 45.60 -23.96
N PHE A 9 44.58 45.50 -22.84
CA PHE A 9 43.57 44.46 -22.68
C PHE A 9 42.49 44.72 -23.73
N THR A 10 42.39 43.84 -24.71
CA THR A 10 41.29 43.85 -25.68
C THR A 10 40.02 43.32 -25.01
N ALA A 11 38.84 43.59 -25.58
CA ALA A 11 37.57 43.05 -25.05
C ALA A 11 37.56 41.50 -25.01
N GLY A 12 38.35 40.84 -25.88
CA GLY A 12 38.57 39.41 -25.83
C GLY A 12 39.32 38.96 -24.56
N ASP A 13 40.27 39.77 -24.10
CA ASP A 13 41.07 39.45 -22.91
C ASP A 13 40.28 39.62 -21.60
N THR A 14 39.34 40.58 -21.55
CA THR A 14 38.42 40.72 -20.41
C THR A 14 37.42 39.57 -20.34
N ASN A 15 36.90 39.13 -21.49
CA ASN A 15 35.96 38.01 -21.55
C ASN A 15 36.63 36.67 -21.20
N ALA A 16 37.87 36.45 -21.67
CA ALA A 16 38.66 35.28 -21.30
C ALA A 16 38.99 35.24 -19.79
N ARG A 17 39.36 36.39 -19.19
CA ARG A 17 39.59 36.50 -17.75
C ARG A 17 38.32 36.34 -16.93
N ALA A 18 37.21 36.89 -17.40
CA ALA A 18 35.91 36.72 -16.76
C ALA A 18 35.45 35.25 -16.82
N SER A 19 35.61 34.59 -17.98
CA SER A 19 35.34 33.16 -18.12
C SER A 19 36.20 32.38 -17.13
N ALA A 20 37.53 32.57 -17.12
CA ALA A 20 38.44 31.85 -16.22
C ALA A 20 38.23 32.11 -14.72
N ALA A 21 37.61 33.25 -14.36
CA ALA A 21 37.29 33.59 -12.98
C ALA A 21 35.92 33.04 -12.51
N ALA A 22 35.10 32.50 -13.41
CA ALA A 22 33.80 31.95 -13.04
C ALA A 22 33.96 30.75 -12.06
N PRO A 23 33.10 30.59 -11.05
CA PRO A 23 33.20 29.46 -10.12
C PRO A 23 33.06 28.08 -10.79
N VAL A 24 32.31 28.00 -11.90
CA VAL A 24 32.15 26.78 -12.71
C VAL A 24 32.65 27.05 -14.11
N GLN A 25 33.69 26.34 -14.52
CA GLN A 25 34.30 26.45 -15.86
C GLN A 25 33.72 25.45 -16.86
N SER A 26 33.20 24.32 -16.37
CA SER A 26 32.63 23.25 -17.20
C SER A 26 31.64 22.42 -16.39
N VAL A 27 30.74 21.74 -17.09
CA VAL A 27 29.83 20.75 -16.50
C VAL A 27 29.99 19.47 -17.30
N ALA A 28 30.38 18.38 -16.62
CA ALA A 28 30.66 17.09 -17.25
C ALA A 28 31.59 17.20 -18.48
N GLY A 29 32.63 18.04 -18.40
CA GLY A 29 33.60 18.26 -19.48
C GLY A 29 33.10 19.12 -20.66
N LYS A 30 31.86 19.61 -20.63
CA LYS A 30 31.28 20.50 -21.65
C LYS A 30 31.40 21.97 -21.25
N THR A 31 31.60 22.84 -22.24
CA THR A 31 31.68 24.31 -22.07
C THR A 31 30.73 25.01 -23.06
N GLY A 32 30.38 26.28 -22.78
CA GLY A 32 29.43 27.05 -23.61
C GLY A 32 27.97 26.72 -23.31
N ALA A 33 27.13 26.60 -24.35
CA ALA A 33 25.76 26.12 -24.19
C ALA A 33 25.77 24.62 -23.90
N VAL A 34 25.35 24.23 -22.70
CA VAL A 34 25.47 22.84 -22.22
C VAL A 34 24.16 22.09 -22.39
N THR A 35 24.21 20.97 -23.12
CA THR A 35 23.15 19.95 -23.14
C THR A 35 23.70 18.69 -22.49
N LEU A 36 22.98 18.15 -21.51
CA LEU A 36 23.39 16.96 -20.75
C LEU A 36 22.54 15.75 -21.08
N ALA A 37 23.20 14.60 -21.20
CA ALA A 37 22.57 13.29 -21.17
C ALA A 37 22.70 12.67 -19.77
N LYS A 38 21.86 11.66 -19.45
CA LYS A 38 21.93 10.97 -18.14
C LYS A 38 23.33 10.40 -17.83
N ALA A 39 24.03 9.93 -18.87
CA ALA A 39 25.37 9.39 -18.76
C ALA A 39 26.42 10.42 -18.31
N ASP A 40 26.20 11.71 -18.57
CA ASP A 40 27.13 12.79 -18.19
C ASP A 40 27.26 12.94 -16.67
N VAL A 41 26.30 12.42 -15.89
CA VAL A 41 26.26 12.50 -14.42
C VAL A 41 26.17 11.11 -13.76
N GLY A 42 26.50 10.04 -14.49
CA GLY A 42 26.52 8.67 -13.96
C GLY A 42 25.14 8.04 -13.73
N LEU A 43 24.08 8.58 -14.35
CA LEU A 43 22.71 8.12 -14.20
C LEU A 43 22.22 7.27 -15.38
N SER A 44 23.14 6.59 -16.08
CA SER A 44 22.81 5.81 -17.30
C SER A 44 21.76 4.72 -17.07
N ASN A 45 21.67 4.18 -15.85
CA ASN A 45 20.72 3.13 -15.47
C ASN A 45 19.47 3.67 -14.77
N VAL A 46 19.35 5.00 -14.61
CA VAL A 46 18.23 5.60 -13.90
C VAL A 46 17.17 6.04 -14.90
N ASP A 47 15.98 5.48 -14.77
CA ASP A 47 14.81 5.90 -15.52
C ASP A 47 14.08 7.04 -14.81
N ASN A 48 13.62 8.01 -15.59
CA ASN A 48 12.76 9.07 -15.08
C ASN A 48 11.32 8.60 -15.21
N THR A 49 10.86 7.86 -14.22
CA THR A 49 9.50 7.33 -14.16
C THR A 49 8.66 8.24 -13.28
N SER A 50 7.48 8.64 -13.74
CA SER A 50 6.55 9.40 -12.91
C SER A 50 6.19 8.61 -11.65
N ASP A 51 5.83 9.28 -10.56
CA ASP A 51 5.47 8.58 -9.32
C ASP A 51 4.29 7.63 -9.49
N LEU A 52 3.37 7.93 -10.43
CA LEU A 52 2.22 7.09 -10.76
C LEU A 52 2.62 5.78 -11.46
N GLU A 53 3.66 5.81 -12.29
CA GLU A 53 4.10 4.67 -13.10
C GLU A 53 5.20 3.85 -12.41
N LYS A 54 5.62 4.25 -11.21
CA LYS A 54 6.65 3.55 -10.46
C LYS A 54 6.16 2.15 -10.08
N PRO A 55 6.90 1.08 -10.40
CA PRO A 55 6.46 -0.28 -10.06
C PRO A 55 6.44 -0.46 -8.55
N ILE A 56 5.46 -1.22 -8.07
CA ILE A 56 5.47 -1.73 -6.69
C ILE A 56 6.51 -2.84 -6.57
N SER A 57 7.12 -2.99 -5.40
CA SER A 57 8.06 -4.10 -5.15
C SER A 57 7.32 -5.43 -5.11
N ASN A 58 8.03 -6.52 -5.40
CA ASN A 58 7.49 -7.87 -5.31
C ASN A 58 6.95 -8.18 -3.90
N ASP A 59 7.67 -7.74 -2.86
CA ASP A 59 7.24 -7.92 -1.47
C ASP A 59 5.95 -7.16 -1.16
N ALA A 60 5.82 -5.93 -1.67
CA ALA A 60 4.60 -5.14 -1.51
C ALA A 60 3.42 -5.80 -2.26
N ALA A 61 3.66 -6.27 -3.48
CA ALA A 61 2.66 -6.98 -4.27
C ALA A 61 2.19 -8.27 -3.57
N ALA A 62 3.13 -9.08 -3.05
CA ALA A 62 2.82 -10.31 -2.32
C ALA A 62 2.01 -10.05 -1.04
N ALA A 63 2.37 -9.00 -0.30
CA ALA A 63 1.64 -8.59 0.89
C ALA A 63 0.21 -8.11 0.56
N ILE A 64 0.04 -7.35 -0.54
CA ILE A 64 -1.28 -6.92 -1.03
C ILE A 64 -2.12 -8.13 -1.44
N ASN A 65 -1.54 -9.06 -2.20
CA ASN A 65 -2.23 -10.27 -2.67
C ASN A 65 -2.64 -11.23 -1.54
N SER A 66 -2.08 -11.08 -0.35
CA SER A 66 -2.44 -11.86 0.84
C SER A 66 -3.57 -11.23 1.67
N LYS A 67 -4.07 -10.05 1.27
CA LYS A 67 -5.21 -9.40 1.92
C LYS A 67 -6.52 -9.87 1.28
N VAL A 68 -7.56 -9.90 2.11
CA VAL A 68 -8.94 -10.17 1.68
C VAL A 68 -9.47 -9.03 0.82
N SER A 69 -10.04 -9.35 -0.35
CA SER A 69 -10.65 -8.34 -1.26
C SER A 69 -12.03 -7.89 -0.81
N LEU A 70 -12.36 -6.62 -1.09
CA LEU A 70 -13.70 -6.04 -0.88
C LEU A 70 -14.72 -6.50 -1.92
N GLU A 71 -14.28 -6.82 -3.14
CA GLU A 71 -15.16 -7.27 -4.23
C GLU A 71 -15.55 -8.75 -4.12
N GLY A 72 -15.05 -9.44 -3.10
CA GLY A 72 -15.27 -10.85 -2.84
C GLY A 72 -13.95 -11.60 -2.76
N ASP A 73 -13.77 -12.37 -1.68
CA ASP A 73 -12.66 -13.28 -1.47
C ASP A 73 -13.05 -14.37 -0.46
N THR A 74 -12.31 -15.47 -0.41
CA THR A 74 -12.57 -16.60 0.47
C THR A 74 -11.60 -16.61 1.65
N MET A 75 -12.12 -16.46 2.88
CA MET A 75 -11.31 -16.66 4.08
C MET A 75 -11.21 -18.15 4.41
N THR A 76 -10.00 -18.72 4.39
CA THR A 76 -9.75 -20.14 4.69
C THR A 76 -9.51 -20.41 6.19
N GLY A 77 -9.38 -19.37 7.01
CA GLY A 77 -9.19 -19.46 8.46
C GLY A 77 -10.47 -19.22 9.26
N ALA A 78 -10.40 -19.42 10.58
CA ALA A 78 -11.52 -19.13 11.47
C ALA A 78 -11.83 -17.62 11.48
N LEU A 79 -13.08 -17.26 11.18
CA LEU A 79 -13.54 -15.88 11.34
C LEU A 79 -13.96 -15.68 12.79
N ILE A 80 -13.35 -14.69 13.46
CA ILE A 80 -13.65 -14.32 14.85
C ILE A 80 -14.42 -13.00 14.81
N ILE A 81 -15.72 -13.04 15.12
CA ILE A 81 -16.53 -11.82 15.28
C ILE A 81 -16.64 -11.54 16.77
N GLN A 82 -16.04 -10.44 17.19
CA GLN A 82 -16.20 -9.90 18.54
C GLN A 82 -17.36 -8.89 18.50
N THR A 83 -18.49 -9.25 19.10
CA THR A 83 -19.56 -8.30 19.40
C THR A 83 -19.27 -7.64 20.75
N GLU A 84 -20.26 -7.10 21.47
CA GLU A 84 -20.12 -6.51 22.81
C GLU A 84 -19.21 -7.31 23.77
N GLU A 85 -18.69 -6.62 24.80
CA GLU A 85 -17.62 -7.03 25.74
C GLU A 85 -17.37 -8.54 25.80
N ASN A 86 -16.32 -8.97 25.07
CA ASN A 86 -15.74 -10.30 25.16
C ASN A 86 -16.68 -11.47 24.79
N LYS A 87 -17.73 -11.23 24.00
CA LYS A 87 -18.52 -12.31 23.39
C LYS A 87 -17.95 -12.67 22.02
N THR A 88 -17.12 -13.71 22.00
CA THR A 88 -16.49 -14.22 20.78
C THR A 88 -17.39 -15.25 20.10
N THR A 89 -17.80 -14.97 18.85
CA THR A 89 -18.41 -15.99 17.99
C THR A 89 -17.37 -16.42 16.95
N THR A 90 -16.96 -17.69 17.01
CA THR A 90 -15.97 -18.28 16.09
C THR A 90 -16.67 -19.09 15.00
N PHE A 91 -16.41 -18.76 13.74
CA PHE A 91 -16.89 -19.49 12.56
C PHE A 91 -15.70 -20.30 12.01
N ASP A 92 -15.49 -21.52 12.51
CA ASP A 92 -14.39 -22.42 12.16
C ASP A 92 -14.84 -23.67 11.38
N GLY A 93 -16.11 -23.69 10.95
CA GLY A 93 -16.74 -24.83 10.25
C GLY A 93 -17.07 -26.03 11.14
N SER A 94 -16.69 -26.04 12.43
CA SER A 94 -16.95 -27.16 13.34
C SER A 94 -18.25 -26.98 14.15
N SER A 95 -18.62 -25.74 14.47
CA SER A 95 -19.77 -25.41 15.36
C SER A 95 -21.04 -24.96 14.61
N ILE A 96 -20.94 -24.68 13.32
CA ILE A 96 -22.03 -24.18 12.47
C ILE A 96 -22.21 -25.17 11.32
N GLN A 97 -23.16 -26.10 11.46
CA GLN A 97 -23.25 -27.25 10.54
C GLN A 97 -23.95 -26.94 9.21
N SER A 98 -24.80 -25.91 9.11
CA SER A 98 -25.29 -25.42 7.82
C SER A 98 -25.92 -24.02 7.92
N ILE A 99 -25.53 -23.10 7.03
CA ILE A 99 -26.28 -21.88 6.73
C ILE A 99 -26.88 -22.09 5.33
N GLN A 100 -28.15 -22.48 5.25
CA GLN A 100 -28.90 -22.46 3.99
C GLN A 100 -29.70 -21.16 3.93
N SER A 101 -29.44 -20.35 2.91
CA SER A 101 -30.28 -19.21 2.51
C SER A 101 -30.71 -18.29 3.67
N GLY A 102 -29.76 -17.88 4.52
CA GLY A 102 -30.00 -16.86 5.55
C GLY A 102 -30.72 -17.34 6.81
N GLN A 103 -30.87 -18.66 7.05
CA GLN A 103 -31.39 -19.18 8.31
C GLN A 103 -30.36 -20.02 9.07
N ILE A 104 -30.25 -19.81 10.38
CA ILE A 104 -29.55 -20.73 11.30
C ILE A 104 -30.52 -21.89 11.59
N THR A 105 -30.19 -23.09 11.15
CA THR A 105 -31.05 -24.29 11.24
C THR A 105 -30.66 -25.25 12.38
N SER A 106 -29.72 -24.85 13.24
CA SER A 106 -29.21 -25.65 14.36
C SER A 106 -28.88 -24.74 15.55
N TRP A 107 -29.60 -24.91 16.66
CA TRP A 107 -29.32 -24.28 17.96
C TRP A 107 -28.99 -25.37 18.99
N ILE A 108 -27.90 -25.21 19.74
CA ILE A 108 -27.40 -26.21 20.69
C ILE A 108 -27.97 -25.89 22.09
N GLU A 109 -28.72 -26.81 22.67
CA GLU A 109 -28.83 -26.94 24.12
C GLU A 109 -27.83 -28.00 24.61
N PRO A 110 -27.41 -28.01 25.90
CA PRO A 110 -26.34 -28.89 26.39
C PRO A 110 -26.53 -30.39 26.08
N SER A 111 -27.76 -30.82 25.80
CA SER A 111 -28.11 -32.24 25.74
C SER A 111 -28.69 -32.75 24.41
N ARG A 112 -29.08 -31.92 23.43
CA ARG A 112 -29.67 -32.40 22.16
C ARG A 112 -29.43 -31.47 20.97
N LEU A 113 -29.23 -32.08 19.80
CA LEU A 113 -29.18 -31.42 18.49
C LEU A 113 -30.57 -31.47 17.84
N PHE A 114 -31.20 -30.31 17.63
CA PHE A 114 -32.44 -30.23 16.84
C PHE A 114 -32.15 -29.64 15.46
N VAL A 115 -32.70 -30.25 14.42
CA VAL A 115 -32.63 -29.77 13.03
C VAL A 115 -33.96 -29.07 12.71
N GLY A 116 -33.95 -27.73 12.52
CA GLY A 116 -35.17 -26.97 12.17
C GLY A 116 -35.21 -25.49 12.60
N ARG A 117 -36.31 -24.79 12.27
CA ARG A 117 -36.62 -23.42 12.74
C ARG A 117 -37.04 -23.47 14.21
N HIS A 118 -36.48 -22.60 15.06
CA HIS A 118 -36.80 -22.51 16.48
C HIS A 118 -38.32 -22.49 16.73
N PRO A 119 -38.89 -23.37 17.58
CA PRO A 119 -40.29 -23.30 17.91
C PRO A 119 -40.57 -21.98 18.63
N SER A 120 -41.34 -21.09 18.00
CA SER A 120 -41.97 -19.96 18.67
C SER A 120 -42.75 -20.53 19.86
N LEU A 121 -42.42 -20.07 21.08
CA LEU A 121 -43.05 -20.37 22.36
C LEU A 121 -44.45 -20.98 22.18
N ALA A 122 -44.55 -22.31 22.26
CA ALA A 122 -45.86 -22.91 22.53
C ALA A 122 -46.32 -22.33 23.87
N PRO A 123 -47.61 -21.96 24.03
CA PRO A 123 -48.09 -21.50 25.32
C PRO A 123 -47.76 -22.58 26.36
N GLU A 124 -47.06 -22.16 27.43
CA GLU A 124 -46.76 -23.00 28.59
C GLU A 124 -47.99 -23.83 28.93
N PRO A 125 -47.91 -25.16 29.09
CA PRO A 125 -49.05 -25.92 29.53
C PRO A 125 -49.47 -25.37 30.88
N THR A 126 -50.65 -24.74 30.94
CA THR A 126 -51.33 -24.41 32.20
C THR A 126 -51.79 -25.71 32.85
N GLY A 127 -50.83 -26.52 33.29
CA GLY A 127 -51.05 -27.62 34.20
C GLY A 127 -51.11 -27.02 35.59
N SER A 128 -52.30 -27.04 36.19
CA SER A 128 -52.48 -26.79 37.61
C SER A 128 -51.54 -27.71 38.39
N PHE A 129 -50.64 -27.12 39.18
CA PHE A 129 -49.90 -27.85 40.21
C PHE A 129 -50.91 -28.43 41.19
N GLU A 130 -51.16 -29.73 41.09
CA GLU A 130 -51.71 -30.49 42.21
C GLU A 130 -50.52 -30.90 43.09
N TRP A 131 -50.56 -30.43 44.34
CA TRP A 131 -49.71 -30.73 45.51
C TRP A 131 -48.99 -32.09 45.52
#